data_AF-A0AAE4SEJ7-F1
#
_entry.id   AF-A0AAE4SEJ7-F1
#
_cell.length_a   1.000
_cell.length_b   1.000
_cell.length_c   1.000
_cell.angle_alpha   90.00
_cell.angle_beta   90.00
_cell.angle_gamma   90.00
#
_symmetry.space_group_name_H-M   'P 1'
#
loop_
_entity.id
_entity.type
_entity.pdbx_description
1 polymer ?
#
loop_
_entity_poly.entity_id
_entity_poly.type
_entity_poly.pdbx_seq_one_letter_code
_entity_poly.pdbx_strand_id
1 'polypeptide(L)'
;MSENETNNGFQITGLELSPRKAAYLKYLLTRTDAVRTSEISENFDVEPSTVTKLINELAEEGYIDHIPYRGVRLTETGKIYAEFCLKRHQILGLVFSHYGLSPDAACEEITRFETFVSKSAIDTICASMGHPTTASCTAPGEIKQIKHISCLDDCKLHNHL
;
A
#
# COMPACT_ATOMS: atom_id res chain seq x y z
N MET A 1 -21.15 -21.12 20.38
CA MET A 1 -21.59 -19.71 20.50
C MET A 1 -20.40 -18.82 20.24
N SER A 2 -20.62 -17.82 19.38
CA SER A 2 -19.84 -16.58 19.12
C SER A 2 -18.36 -16.74 18.72
N GLU A 3 -17.84 -16.17 17.63
CA GLU A 3 -18.31 -15.12 16.72
C GLU A 3 -17.55 -15.30 15.39
N ASN A 4 -18.26 -15.48 14.28
CA ASN A 4 -17.71 -15.45 12.92
C ASN A 4 -18.45 -14.33 12.16
N GLU A 5 -18.25 -13.09 12.61
CA GLU A 5 -18.81 -11.91 11.97
C GLU A 5 -17.78 -10.78 11.99
N THR A 6 -17.06 -10.62 10.87
CA THR A 6 -16.66 -9.32 10.27
C THR A 6 -15.73 -9.59 9.08
N ASN A 7 -16.28 -10.16 8.01
CA ASN A 7 -15.72 -9.94 6.68
C ASN A 7 -16.86 -9.42 5.80
N ASN A 8 -17.45 -8.30 6.22
CA ASN A 8 -18.25 -7.50 5.31
C ASN A 8 -17.27 -6.85 4.33
N GLY A 9 -17.12 -7.50 3.17
CA GLY A 9 -16.00 -7.31 2.25
C GLY A 9 -15.85 -5.85 1.83
N PHE A 10 -14.88 -5.16 2.43
CA PHE A 10 -14.40 -3.90 1.91
C PHE A 10 -13.64 -4.19 0.62
N GLN A 11 -14.33 -4.08 -0.52
CA GLN A 11 -13.77 -4.32 -1.84
C GLN A 11 -13.18 -3.00 -2.36
N ILE A 12 -11.85 -2.94 -2.48
CA ILE A 12 -11.16 -1.81 -3.11
C ILE A 12 -10.96 -2.10 -4.60
N THR A 13 -11.23 -1.11 -5.44
CA THR A 13 -10.88 -1.12 -6.86
C THR A 13 -9.40 -0.84 -7.08
N GLY A 14 -8.76 -0.15 -6.12
CA GLY A 14 -7.37 0.28 -6.18
C GLY A 14 -7.17 1.64 -6.87
N LEU A 15 -8.24 2.34 -7.24
CA LEU A 15 -8.23 3.60 -7.99
C LEU A 15 -8.81 4.80 -7.19
N GLU A 16 -9.16 4.59 -5.93
CA GLU A 16 -9.82 5.56 -5.04
C GLU A 16 -8.89 6.71 -4.64
N LEU A 17 -7.58 6.45 -4.52
CA LEU A 17 -6.62 7.39 -3.94
C LEU A 17 -5.71 8.01 -4.99
N SER A 18 -5.44 9.31 -4.80
CA SER A 18 -4.39 10.02 -5.54
C SER A 18 -2.99 9.49 -5.18
N PRO A 19 -1.98 9.73 -6.03
CA PRO A 19 -0.57 9.37 -5.74
C PRO A 19 -0.11 9.82 -4.36
N ARG A 20 -0.49 11.04 -3.96
CA ARG A 20 -0.07 11.61 -2.68
C ARG A 20 -0.73 10.92 -1.48
N LYS A 21 -2.04 10.64 -1.57
CA LYS A 21 -2.76 9.89 -0.53
C LYS A 21 -2.23 8.45 -0.40
N ALA A 22 -1.97 7.78 -1.52
CA ALA A 22 -1.39 6.45 -1.54
C ALA A 22 0.02 6.42 -0.89
N ALA A 23 0.86 7.41 -1.18
CA ALA A 23 2.18 7.53 -0.56
C ALA A 23 2.10 7.71 0.97
N TYR A 24 1.14 8.50 1.46
CA TYR A 24 0.90 8.68 2.90
C TYR A 24 0.50 7.37 3.57
N LEU A 25 -0.41 6.60 2.98
CA LEU A 25 -0.79 5.30 3.53
C LEU A 25 0.38 4.31 3.55
N LYS A 26 1.19 4.25 2.47
CA LYS A 26 2.42 3.43 2.44
C LYS A 26 3.38 3.84 3.56
N TYR A 27 3.57 5.14 3.77
CA TYR A 27 4.42 5.64 4.85
C TYR A 27 3.91 5.23 6.23
N LEU A 28 2.62 5.42 6.51
CA LEU A 28 2.02 5.02 7.79
C LEU A 28 2.10 3.51 8.03
N LEU A 29 2.03 2.69 6.98
CA LEU A 29 2.17 1.24 7.08
C LEU A 29 3.55 0.79 7.61
N THR A 30 4.59 1.62 7.42
CA THR A 30 5.95 1.33 7.94
C THR A 30 6.11 1.65 9.43
N ARG A 31 5.07 2.21 10.07
CA ARG A 31 5.15 2.73 11.44
C ARG A 31 4.37 1.83 12.40
N THR A 32 5.02 1.47 13.50
CA THR A 32 4.39 0.68 14.58
C THR A 32 3.48 1.55 15.44
N ASP A 33 3.81 2.84 15.53
CA ASP A 33 3.16 3.80 16.40
C ASP A 33 2.44 4.92 15.66
N ALA A 34 1.62 5.67 16.41
CA ALA A 34 0.93 6.83 15.87
C ALA A 34 1.97 7.88 15.48
N VAL A 35 1.80 8.46 14.29
CA VAL A 35 2.77 9.38 13.70
C VAL A 35 2.28 10.80 13.85
N ARG A 36 3.12 11.71 14.35
CA ARG A 36 2.75 13.12 14.47
C ARG A 36 2.72 13.80 13.10
N THR A 37 1.88 14.82 12.97
CA THR A 37 1.81 15.67 11.77
C THR A 37 3.16 16.27 11.40
N SER A 38 3.99 16.64 12.39
CA SER A 38 5.34 17.16 12.16
C SER A 38 6.26 16.12 11.52
N GLU A 39 6.20 14.87 11.96
CA GLU A 39 7.02 13.79 11.39
C GLU A 39 6.60 13.48 9.94
N ILE A 40 5.31 13.57 9.63
CA ILE A 40 4.82 13.43 8.26
C ILE A 40 5.28 14.62 7.41
N SER A 41 5.22 15.84 7.94
CA SER A 41 5.67 17.07 7.29
C SER A 41 7.15 17.00 6.91
N GLU A 42 8.00 16.57 7.85
CA GLU A 42 9.44 16.39 7.66
C GLU A 42 9.73 15.28 6.62
N ASN A 43 9.04 14.14 6.69
CA ASN A 43 9.27 13.03 5.77
C ASN A 43 8.91 13.37 4.32
N PHE A 44 7.84 14.14 4.11
CA PHE A 44 7.35 14.49 2.77
C PHE A 44 7.82 15.87 2.28
N ASP A 45 8.64 16.58 3.07
CA ASP A 45 9.15 17.93 2.79
C ASP A 45 8.04 18.93 2.39
N VAL A 46 6.98 18.98 3.19
CA VAL A 46 5.77 19.76 2.90
C VAL A 46 5.28 20.49 4.14
N GLU A 47 4.61 21.62 3.95
CA GLU A 47 4.12 22.41 5.09
C GLU A 47 3.14 21.63 5.99
N PRO A 48 3.16 21.83 7.32
CA PRO A 48 2.24 21.19 8.26
C PRO A 48 0.75 21.43 7.93
N SER A 49 0.42 22.58 7.35
CA SER A 49 -0.91 22.94 6.86
C SER A 49 -1.40 21.96 5.78
N THR A 50 -0.52 21.59 4.85
CA THR A 50 -0.80 20.66 3.75
C THR A 50 -0.99 19.25 4.28
N VAL A 51 -0.15 18.83 5.24
CA VAL A 51 -0.30 17.53 5.91
C VAL A 51 -1.63 17.45 6.65
N THR A 52 -2.00 18.49 7.41
CA THR A 52 -3.25 18.54 8.17
C THR A 52 -4.46 18.39 7.25
N LYS A 53 -4.46 19.08 6.11
CA LYS A 53 -5.53 18.96 5.11
C LYS A 53 -5.67 17.51 4.62
N LEU A 54 -4.56 16.87 4.23
CA LEU A 54 -4.59 15.49 3.74
C LEU A 54 -4.99 14.49 4.82
N ILE A 55 -4.59 14.71 6.08
CA ILE A 55 -5.03 13.90 7.22
C ILE A 55 -6.54 14.00 7.38
N ASN A 56 -7.10 15.21 7.33
CA ASN A 56 -8.55 15.36 7.48
C ASN A 56 -9.31 14.66 6.34
N GLU A 57 -8.86 14.82 5.08
CA GLU A 57 -9.47 14.13 3.94
C GLU A 57 -9.41 12.60 4.08
N LEU A 58 -8.25 12.04 4.45
CA LEU A 58 -8.09 10.59 4.64
C LEU A 58 -8.90 10.07 5.84
N ALA A 59 -9.10 10.88 6.87
CA ALA A 59 -9.91 10.54 8.04
C ALA A 59 -11.41 10.55 7.69
N GLU A 60 -11.87 11.55 6.95
CA GLU A 60 -13.24 11.62 6.42
C GLU A 60 -13.56 10.45 5.48
N GLU A 61 -12.57 10.01 4.70
CA GLU A 61 -12.67 8.82 3.84
C GLU A 61 -12.52 7.49 4.60
N GLY A 62 -12.21 7.52 5.90
CA GLY A 62 -12.14 6.34 6.77
C GLY A 62 -10.86 5.51 6.66
N TYR A 63 -9.79 6.03 6.05
CA TYR A 63 -8.50 5.33 5.93
C TYR A 63 -7.59 5.54 7.15
N ILE A 64 -7.77 6.60 7.91
CA ILE A 64 -6.95 6.89 9.09
C ILE A 64 -7.77 7.39 10.26
N ASP A 65 -7.27 7.13 11.46
CA ASP A 65 -7.74 7.72 12.70
C ASP A 65 -6.76 8.80 13.16
N HIS A 66 -7.25 10.01 13.35
CA HIS A 66 -6.50 11.08 14.00
C HIS A 66 -6.83 11.10 15.49
N ILE A 67 -5.84 10.77 16.33
CA ILE A 67 -5.99 10.70 17.77
C ILE A 67 -5.39 11.98 18.38
N PRO A 68 -6.20 12.82 19.07
CA PRO A 68 -5.71 14.04 19.70
C PRO A 68 -4.46 13.80 20.53
N TYR A 69 -3.42 14.63 20.31
CA TYR A 69 -2.12 14.57 20.98
C TYR A 69 -1.28 13.31 20.76
N ARG A 70 -1.80 12.29 20.07
CA ARG A 70 -1.09 11.04 19.78
C ARG A 70 -0.67 10.92 18.31
N GLY A 71 -1.33 11.64 17.41
CA GLY A 71 -1.00 11.63 15.98
C GLY A 71 -1.97 10.76 15.19
N VAL A 72 -1.48 10.20 14.08
CA VAL A 72 -2.29 9.51 13.07
C VAL A 72 -1.93 8.03 13.01
N ARG A 73 -2.93 7.15 12.88
CA ARG A 73 -2.76 5.73 12.56
C ARG A 73 -3.70 5.30 11.44
N LEU A 74 -3.34 4.22 10.75
CA LEU A 74 -4.23 3.56 9.78
C LEU A 74 -5.42 2.94 10.52
N THR A 75 -6.61 3.08 9.95
CA THR A 75 -7.75 2.22 10.27
C THR A 75 -7.53 0.83 9.66
N GLU A 76 -8.40 -0.15 9.94
CA GLU A 76 -8.31 -1.46 9.28
C GLU A 76 -8.46 -1.33 7.75
N THR A 77 -9.42 -0.51 7.32
CA THR A 77 -9.62 -0.12 5.91
C THR A 77 -8.37 0.51 5.30
N GLY A 78 -7.76 1.45 6.01
CA GLY A 78 -6.49 2.09 5.62
C GLY A 78 -5.35 1.10 5.48
N LYS A 79 -5.25 0.15 6.41
CA LYS A 79 -4.23 -0.89 6.39
C LYS A 79 -4.38 -1.80 5.18
N ILE A 80 -5.59 -2.27 4.88
CA ILE A 80 -5.87 -3.07 3.68
C ILE A 80 -5.45 -2.31 2.42
N TYR A 81 -5.81 -1.03 2.32
CA TYR A 81 -5.45 -0.20 1.16
C TYR A 81 -3.95 0.05 1.07
N ALA A 82 -3.30 0.34 2.20
CA ALA A 82 -1.86 0.57 2.25
C ALA A 82 -1.07 -0.67 1.83
N GLU A 83 -1.48 -1.85 2.30
CA GLU A 83 -0.89 -3.13 1.92
C GLU A 83 -1.08 -3.39 0.42
N PHE A 84 -2.25 -3.05 -0.14
CA PHE A 84 -2.47 -3.11 -1.59
C PHE A 84 -1.56 -2.15 -2.36
N CYS A 85 -1.43 -0.90 -1.93
CA CYS A 85 -0.52 0.08 -2.54
C CYS A 85 0.93 -0.44 -2.58
N LEU A 86 1.38 -1.04 -1.49
CA LEU A 86 2.69 -1.66 -1.42
C LEU A 86 2.81 -2.87 -2.37
N LYS A 87 1.85 -3.80 -2.34
CA LYS A 87 1.83 -4.96 -3.25
C LYS A 87 1.87 -4.53 -4.71
N ARG A 88 1.08 -3.51 -5.07
CA ARG A 88 1.04 -2.93 -6.42
C ARG A 88 2.40 -2.43 -6.87
N HIS A 89 3.07 -1.65 -6.01
CA HIS A 89 4.43 -1.16 -6.24
C HIS A 89 5.40 -2.32 -6.51
N GLN A 90 5.39 -3.33 -5.63
CA GLN A 90 6.28 -4.49 -5.72
C GLN A 90 6.05 -5.33 -6.99
N ILE A 91 4.79 -5.61 -7.33
CA ILE A 91 4.41 -6.40 -8.50
C ILE A 91 4.79 -5.69 -9.80
N LEU A 92 4.49 -4.40 -9.93
CA LEU A 92 4.88 -3.63 -11.11
C LEU A 92 6.40 -3.51 -11.24
N GLY A 93 7.11 -3.31 -10.12
CA GLY A 93 8.56 -3.28 -10.10
C GLY A 93 9.18 -4.59 -10.61
N LEU A 94 8.62 -5.74 -10.22
CA LEU A 94 9.03 -7.05 -10.73
C LEU A 94 8.79 -7.20 -12.24
N VAL A 95 7.64 -6.73 -12.74
CA VAL A 95 7.34 -6.74 -14.19
C VAL A 95 8.39 -5.93 -14.96
N PHE A 96 8.67 -4.69 -14.53
CA PHE A 96 9.63 -3.84 -15.23
C PHE A 96 11.05 -4.39 -15.13
N SER A 97 11.40 -4.97 -13.98
CA SER A 97 12.69 -5.68 -13.80
C SER A 97 12.81 -6.88 -14.75
N HIS A 98 11.72 -7.64 -14.93
CA HIS A 98 11.68 -8.78 -15.85
C HIS A 98 11.95 -8.36 -17.30
N TYR A 99 11.50 -7.17 -17.71
CA TYR A 99 11.77 -6.61 -19.03
C TYR A 99 13.11 -5.85 -19.14
N GLY A 100 13.98 -5.96 -18.13
CA GLY A 100 15.38 -5.53 -18.22
C GLY A 100 15.69 -4.16 -17.60
N LEU A 101 14.75 -3.53 -16.90
CA LEU A 101 15.09 -2.36 -16.08
C LEU A 101 15.87 -2.81 -14.84
N SER A 102 16.83 -1.97 -14.40
CA SER A 102 17.42 -2.17 -13.07
C SER A 102 16.35 -1.97 -11.99
N PRO A 103 16.50 -2.58 -10.80
CA PRO A 103 15.51 -2.43 -9.73
C PRO A 103 15.19 -0.97 -9.39
N ASP A 104 16.21 -0.11 -9.37
CA ASP A 104 16.06 1.32 -9.07
C ASP A 104 15.27 2.03 -10.17
N ALA A 105 15.63 1.81 -11.44
CA ALA A 105 14.93 2.41 -12.57
C ALA A 105 13.47 1.92 -12.68
N ALA A 106 13.23 0.63 -12.41
CA ALA A 106 11.88 0.07 -12.34
C ALA A 106 11.06 0.76 -11.24
N CYS A 107 11.64 0.92 -10.05
CA CYS A 107 10.99 1.54 -8.89
C CYS A 107 10.63 3.02 -9.16
N GLU A 108 11.55 3.78 -9.76
CA GLU A 108 11.31 5.17 -10.17
C GLU A 108 10.20 5.28 -11.22
N GLU A 109 10.21 4.42 -12.23
CA GLU A 109 9.24 4.48 -13.32
C GLU A 109 7.82 4.12 -12.85
N ILE A 110 7.69 3.03 -12.09
CA ILE A 110 6.37 2.58 -11.65
C ILE A 110 5.74 3.54 -10.63
N THR A 111 6.55 4.26 -9.83
CA THR A 111 6.05 5.27 -8.88
C THR A 111 5.23 6.36 -9.58
N ARG A 112 5.53 6.64 -10.86
CA ARG A 112 4.85 7.68 -11.64
C ARG A 112 3.42 7.29 -12.04
N PHE A 113 3.12 6.00 -12.16
CA PHE A 113 1.83 5.55 -12.69
C PHE A 113 1.13 4.44 -11.91
N GLU A 114 1.75 3.88 -10.86
CA GLU A 114 1.20 2.74 -10.11
C GLU A 114 -0.25 2.98 -9.66
N THR A 115 -0.61 4.22 -9.30
CA THR A 115 -1.97 4.56 -8.85
C THR A 115 -3.06 4.40 -9.90
N PHE A 116 -2.69 4.33 -11.17
CA PHE A 116 -3.63 4.13 -12.28
C PHE A 116 -3.88 2.65 -12.59
N VAL A 117 -3.17 1.73 -11.92
CA VAL A 117 -3.34 0.29 -12.12
C VAL A 117 -4.29 -0.26 -11.05
N SER A 118 -5.40 -0.85 -11.49
CA SER A 118 -6.45 -1.39 -10.63
C SER A 118 -5.99 -2.63 -9.86
N LYS A 119 -6.72 -2.95 -8.78
CA LYS A 119 -6.53 -4.18 -8.02
C LYS A 119 -6.65 -5.43 -8.89
N SER A 120 -7.68 -5.49 -9.72
CA SER A 120 -7.92 -6.64 -10.62
C SER A 120 -6.75 -6.88 -11.59
N ALA A 121 -6.17 -5.81 -12.15
CA ALA A 121 -5.01 -5.90 -13.02
C ALA A 121 -3.78 -6.41 -12.25
N ILE A 122 -3.51 -5.87 -11.06
CA ILE A 122 -2.39 -6.31 -10.21
C ILE A 122 -2.54 -7.77 -9.79
N ASP A 123 -3.74 -8.20 -9.40
CA ASP A 123 -3.97 -9.59 -9.01
C ASP A 123 -3.78 -10.54 -10.20
N THR A 124 -4.21 -10.15 -11.40
CA THR A 124 -3.98 -10.92 -12.64
C THR A 124 -2.48 -11.04 -12.98
N ILE A 125 -1.76 -9.92 -12.91
CA ILE A 125 -0.30 -9.90 -13.14
C ILE A 125 0.41 -10.75 -12.10
N CYS A 126 0.06 -10.62 -10.82
CA CYS A 126 0.61 -11.40 -9.72
C CYS A 126 0.43 -12.91 -9.95
N ALA A 127 -0.77 -13.34 -10.35
CA ALA A 127 -1.04 -14.74 -10.69
C ALA A 127 -0.21 -15.21 -11.89
N SER A 128 -0.09 -14.40 -12.94
CA SER A 128 0.72 -14.74 -14.12
C SER A 128 2.21 -14.90 -13.83
N MET A 129 2.72 -14.24 -12.79
CA MET A 129 4.10 -14.35 -12.31
C MET A 129 4.30 -15.48 -11.28
N GLY A 130 3.29 -16.30 -11.02
CA GLY A 130 3.38 -17.40 -10.06
C GLY A 130 3.43 -16.96 -8.60
N HIS A 131 2.77 -15.84 -8.27
CA HIS A 131 2.68 -15.31 -6.91
C HIS A 131 4.04 -15.08 -6.23
N PRO A 132 4.87 -14.17 -6.77
CA PRO A 132 6.18 -13.89 -6.18
C PRO A 132 6.04 -13.42 -4.73
N THR A 133 6.99 -13.83 -3.89
CA THR A 133 6.99 -13.51 -2.45
C THR A 133 8.02 -12.44 -2.08
N THR A 134 8.90 -12.06 -3.01
CA THR A 134 9.99 -11.11 -2.78
C THR A 134 9.99 -10.03 -3.85
N ALA A 135 10.06 -8.77 -3.43
CA ALA A 135 10.17 -7.61 -4.29
C ALA A 135 11.63 -7.31 -4.68
N SER A 136 11.84 -6.63 -5.80
CA SER A 136 13.17 -6.23 -6.28
C SER A 136 13.59 -4.82 -5.86
N CYS A 137 12.66 -3.90 -5.54
CA CYS A 137 13.03 -2.51 -5.23
C CYS A 137 13.98 -2.43 -4.02
N THR A 138 14.94 -1.52 -4.14
CA THR A 138 16.06 -1.32 -3.21
C THR A 138 15.83 -0.13 -2.28
N ALA A 139 14.70 0.57 -2.42
CA ALA A 139 14.41 1.78 -1.67
C ALA A 139 14.55 1.55 -0.14
N PRO A 140 15.28 2.41 0.57
CA PRO A 140 15.54 2.23 2.00
C PRO A 140 14.24 2.15 2.82
N GLY A 141 14.16 1.16 3.71
CA GLY A 141 12.99 0.97 4.58
C GLY A 141 11.79 0.28 3.93
N GLU A 142 11.91 -0.17 2.67
CA GLU A 142 10.84 -0.94 2.04
C GLU A 142 10.75 -2.38 2.56
N ILE A 143 9.51 -2.80 2.75
CA ILE A 143 9.17 -4.19 3.05
C ILE A 143 9.43 -5.00 1.78
N LYS A 144 10.42 -5.90 1.80
CA LYS A 144 10.74 -6.74 0.63
C LYS A 144 9.82 -7.95 0.45
N GLN A 145 9.08 -8.33 1.48
CA GLN A 145 8.13 -9.44 1.41
C GLN A 145 6.81 -8.97 0.81
N ILE A 146 6.34 -9.70 -0.20
CA ILE A 146 5.04 -9.44 -0.83
C ILE A 146 3.97 -10.16 -0.02
N LYS A 147 3.06 -9.39 0.59
CA LYS A 147 1.92 -9.96 1.29
C LYS A 147 0.80 -10.27 0.31
N HIS A 148 0.30 -11.50 0.36
CA HIS A 148 -0.82 -11.96 -0.48
C HIS A 148 -2.17 -11.91 0.24
N ILE A 149 -2.33 -11.02 1.24
CA ILE A 149 -3.54 -10.88 2.07
C ILE A 149 -4.79 -10.63 1.20
N SER A 150 -4.64 -9.88 0.10
CA SER A 150 -5.74 -9.49 -0.78
C SER A 150 -6.10 -10.49 -1.90
N CYS A 151 -5.36 -11.61 -2.00
CA CYS A 151 -5.52 -12.64 -3.04
C CYS A 151 -5.44 -14.07 -2.46
N LEU A 152 -5.74 -14.22 -1.16
CA LEU A 152 -5.61 -15.48 -0.41
C LEU A 152 -6.44 -16.64 -0.97
N ASP A 153 -7.55 -16.37 -1.66
CA ASP A 153 -8.43 -17.43 -2.19
C ASP A 153 -7.89 -18.04 -3.50
N ASP A 154 -7.17 -17.27 -4.32
CA ASP A 154 -6.56 -17.75 -5.56
C ASP A 154 -5.14 -18.32 -5.34
N CYS A 155 -4.39 -17.81 -4.35
CA CYS A 155 -2.99 -18.22 -4.10
C CYS A 155 -2.83 -19.59 -3.42
N LYS A 156 -3.86 -20.13 -2.75
CA LYS A 156 -3.74 -21.41 -1.99
C LYS A 156 -3.46 -22.62 -2.88
N LEU A 157 -3.68 -22.52 -4.19
CA LEU A 157 -3.47 -23.61 -5.14
C LEU A 157 -2.01 -23.81 -5.56
N HIS A 158 -1.11 -22.85 -5.30
CA HIS A 158 0.27 -22.88 -5.79
C HIS A 158 1.35 -23.18 -4.72
N ASN A 159 0.97 -23.35 -3.45
CA ASN A 159 1.90 -23.68 -2.36
C ASN A 159 2.15 -25.20 -2.18
N HIS A 160 1.83 -26.00 -3.21
CA HIS A 160 2.09 -27.44 -3.25
C HIS A 160 2.88 -27.83 -4.50
N LEU A 161 4.10 -27.31 -4.66
CA LEU A 161 5.17 -27.95 -5.44
C LEU A 161 6.52 -27.68 -4.79
#